data_AF-A0A379GGF0-F1
#
_entry.id   AF-A0A379GGF0-F1
#
_cell.length_a   1.000
_cell.length_b   1.000
_cell.length_c   1.000
_cell.angle_alpha   90.00
_cell.angle_beta   90.00
_cell.angle_gamma   90.00
#
_symmetry.space_group_name_H-M   'P 1'
#
loop_
_entity.id
_entity.type
_entity.pdbx_description
1 polymer ?
#
loop_
_entity_poly.entity_id
_entity_poly.type
_entity_poly.pdbx_seq_one_letter_code
_entity_poly.pdbx_strand_id
1 'polypeptide(L)'
;MTQCFGCWTQCGVRARVDRNNNQVLRIAGNPYHPLSQDIHFGYNMPIKEAFEKMGGESGLANRSTACARGATMMESLDSPTRILEPMKRVGKRGEGKWQRISFEQLIKEVVEGGRFIW
;
A
#
# COMPACT_ATOMS: atom_id res chain seq x y z
N MET A 1 0.52 8.89 8.07
CA MET A 1 -0.09 7.68 8.66
C MET A 1 -0.20 6.63 7.57
N THR A 2 0.44 5.48 7.73
CA THR A 2 0.41 4.39 6.73
C THR A 2 -0.92 3.63 6.85
N GLN A 3 -1.69 3.59 5.77
CA GLN A 3 -3.05 3.02 5.74
C GLN A 3 -3.20 2.01 4.59
N CYS A 4 -4.08 1.04 4.77
CA CYS A 4 -4.41 0.03 3.76
C CYS A 4 -5.62 0.46 2.91
N PHE A 5 -5.45 0.52 1.59
CA PHE A 5 -6.50 0.86 0.63
C PHE A 5 -7.11 -0.37 -0.08
N GLY A 6 -6.87 -1.58 0.42
CA GLY A 6 -7.47 -2.80 -0.13
C GLY A 6 -8.99 -2.92 0.09
N CYS A 7 -9.57 -2.05 0.93
CA CYS A 7 -11.01 -1.89 1.15
C CYS A 7 -11.29 -0.46 1.64
N TRP A 8 -12.57 -0.17 1.94
CA TRP A 8 -13.00 1.15 2.40
C TRP A 8 -12.76 1.44 3.89
N THR A 9 -12.37 0.45 4.70
CA THR A 9 -12.12 0.65 6.13
C THR A 9 -10.87 1.47 6.40
N GLN A 10 -9.90 1.51 5.49
CA GLN A 10 -8.66 2.29 5.64
C GLN A 10 -7.92 2.02 6.96
N CYS A 11 -7.79 0.73 7.32
CA CYS A 11 -7.08 0.33 8.53
C CYS A 11 -5.62 0.81 8.50
N GLY A 12 -5.13 1.32 9.64
CA GLY A 12 -3.72 1.62 9.80
C GLY A 12 -2.87 0.36 9.75
N VAL A 13 -1.72 0.43 9.09
CA VAL A 13 -0.78 -0.68 8.97
C VAL A 13 0.65 -0.26 9.34
N ARG A 14 1.45 -1.26 9.72
CA ARG A 14 2.89 -1.14 9.92
C ARG A 14 3.61 -2.10 8.97
N ALA A 15 4.72 -1.66 8.41
CA ALA A 15 5.56 -2.47 7.54
C ALA A 15 6.92 -2.74 8.20
N ARG A 16 7.37 -3.98 8.19
CA ARG A 16 8.75 -4.34 8.50
C ARG A 16 9.54 -4.31 7.20
N VAL A 17 10.60 -3.53 7.16
CA VAL A 17 11.39 -3.29 5.94
C VAL A 17 12.83 -3.76 6.16
N ASP A 18 13.35 -4.55 5.23
CA ASP A 18 14.78 -4.79 5.08
C ASP A 18 15.41 -3.62 4.33
N ARG A 19 16.26 -2.87 5.02
CA ARG A 19 16.91 -1.68 4.46
C ARG A 19 18.07 -2.01 3.52
N ASN A 20 18.67 -3.20 3.64
CA ASN A 20 19.80 -3.58 2.80
C ASN A 20 19.33 -3.99 1.40
N ASN A 21 18.22 -4.73 1.35
CA ASN A 21 17.63 -5.22 0.11
C ASN A 21 16.47 -4.36 -0.39
N ASN A 22 16.07 -3.32 0.35
CA ASN A 22 14.93 -2.45 0.06
C ASN A 22 13.61 -3.23 -0.14
N GLN A 23 13.37 -4.22 0.70
CA GLN A 23 12.21 -5.13 0.60
C GLN A 23 11.28 -5.00 1.81
N VAL A 24 9.97 -5.05 1.56
CA VAL A 24 8.98 -5.18 2.64
C VAL A 24 8.92 -6.65 3.04
N LEU A 25 9.20 -6.97 4.30
CA LEU A 25 9.21 -8.33 4.83
C LEU A 25 7.85 -8.75 5.38
N ARG A 26 7.08 -7.79 5.91
CA ARG A 26 5.78 -8.07 6.54
C ARG A 26 4.94 -6.81 6.67
N ILE A 27 3.64 -6.94 6.45
CA ILE A 27 2.64 -5.95 6.82
C ILE A 27 1.77 -6.50 7.97
N ALA A 28 1.52 -5.68 8.98
CA ALA A 28 0.64 -5.98 10.11
C ALA A 28 -0.20 -4.74 10.49
N GLY A 29 -1.16 -4.87 11.41
CA GLY A 29 -1.97 -3.73 11.87
C GLY A 29 -1.12 -2.65 12.54
N ASN A 30 -1.58 -1.42 12.61
CA ASN A 30 -0.91 -0.40 13.42
C ASN A 30 -1.59 -0.33 14.80
N PRO A 31 -0.88 -0.58 15.92
CA PRO A 31 -1.54 -0.62 17.21
C PRO A 31 -2.06 0.74 17.69
N TYR A 32 -1.56 1.83 17.10
CA TYR A 32 -2.01 3.19 17.39
C TYR A 32 -3.23 3.62 16.57
N HIS A 33 -3.71 2.77 15.66
CA HIS A 33 -4.79 3.14 14.76
C HIS A 33 -6.12 2.49 15.18
N PRO A 34 -7.21 3.26 15.34
CA PRO A 34 -8.48 2.77 15.86
C PRO A 34 -9.10 1.66 15.01
N LEU A 35 -8.82 1.65 13.71
CA LEU A 35 -9.41 0.68 12.78
C LEU A 35 -8.58 -0.60 12.58
N SER A 36 -7.46 -0.76 13.28
CA SER A 36 -6.66 -2.01 13.25
C SER A 36 -6.53 -2.67 14.61
N GLN A 37 -7.19 -2.13 15.63
CA GLN A 37 -7.19 -2.65 16.98
C GLN A 37 -8.47 -2.22 17.71
N ASP A 38 -9.07 -3.13 18.48
CA ASP A 38 -10.28 -2.86 19.26
C ASP A 38 -10.07 -1.72 20.29
N ILE A 39 -9.05 -1.88 21.15
CA ILE A 39 -8.57 -0.82 22.04
C ILE A 39 -7.22 -0.35 21.54
N HIS A 40 -7.19 0.69 20.70
CA HIS A 40 -5.93 1.23 20.19
C HIS A 40 -5.03 1.78 21.31
N PHE A 41 -3.72 1.79 21.09
CA PHE A 41 -2.78 2.46 21.98
C PHE A 41 -2.80 3.97 21.74
N GLY A 42 -2.60 4.74 22.81
CA GLY A 42 -2.46 6.19 22.71
C GLY A 42 -1.23 6.56 21.88
N TYR A 43 -1.35 7.58 21.04
CA TYR A 43 -0.27 8.01 20.13
C TYR A 43 1.04 8.38 20.83
N ASN A 44 1.00 8.74 22.12
CA ASN A 44 2.17 9.10 22.91
C ASN A 44 2.86 7.90 23.58
N MET A 45 2.29 6.69 23.49
CA MET A 45 2.92 5.49 24.04
C MET A 45 4.22 5.18 23.28
N PRO A 46 5.34 4.90 23.97
CA PRO A 46 6.59 4.55 23.31
C PRO A 46 6.47 3.28 22.47
N ILE A 47 7.14 3.25 21.31
CA ILE A 47 7.13 2.10 20.40
C ILE A 47 7.56 0.81 21.10
N LYS A 48 8.60 0.87 21.95
CA LYS A 48 9.06 -0.30 22.70
C LYS A 48 7.94 -0.92 23.54
N GLU A 49 7.22 -0.09 24.30
CA GLU A 49 6.10 -0.53 25.15
C GLU A 49 4.96 -1.13 24.30
N ALA A 50 4.62 -0.50 23.17
CA ALA A 50 3.60 -1.03 22.27
C ALA A 50 3.98 -2.43 21.74
N PHE A 51 5.25 -2.63 21.35
CA PHE A 51 5.71 -3.93 20.87
C PHE A 51 5.74 -5.00 21.96
N GLU A 52 6.11 -4.63 23.19
CA GLU A 52 6.04 -5.53 24.35
C GLU A 52 4.59 -5.96 24.63
N LYS A 53 3.63 -5.02 24.60
CA LYS A 53 2.20 -5.30 24.80
C LYS A 53 1.56 -6.12 23.69
N MET A 54 2.05 -6.00 22.46
CA MET A 54 1.61 -6.81 21.30
C MET A 54 2.20 -8.22 21.32
N GLY A 55 3.29 -8.44 22.09
CA GLY A 55 3.97 -9.72 22.21
C GLY A 55 3.35 -10.62 23.28
N GLY A 56 3.89 -11.84 23.41
CA GLY A 56 3.43 -12.83 24.38
C GLY A 56 2.15 -13.55 23.98
N GLU A 57 1.56 -14.26 24.95
CA GLU A 57 0.40 -15.15 24.76
C GLU A 57 -0.89 -14.56 25.36
N SER A 58 -1.15 -13.27 25.12
CA SER A 58 -2.37 -12.57 25.57
C SER A 58 -3.61 -12.84 24.70
N GLY A 59 -3.53 -13.82 23.79
CA GLY A 59 -4.62 -14.17 22.87
C GLY A 59 -4.91 -13.08 21.84
N LEU A 60 -6.15 -12.57 21.83
CA LEU A 60 -6.59 -11.50 20.90
C LEU A 60 -6.31 -10.10 21.42
N ALA A 61 -6.12 -9.95 22.75
CA ALA A 61 -5.86 -8.66 23.35
C ALA A 61 -4.58 -8.05 22.74
N ASN A 62 -4.65 -6.77 22.40
CA ASN A 62 -3.53 -5.97 21.91
C ASN A 62 -2.87 -6.42 20.60
N ARG A 63 -3.40 -7.42 19.88
CA ARG A 63 -2.67 -8.05 18.77
C ARG A 63 -2.42 -7.13 17.56
N SER A 64 -3.31 -6.15 17.35
CA SER A 64 -3.36 -5.24 16.19
C SER A 64 -3.12 -5.95 14.85
N THR A 65 -4.20 -6.36 14.19
CA THR A 65 -4.13 -7.25 13.02
C THR A 65 -4.34 -6.49 11.71
N ALA A 66 -3.82 -7.07 10.63
CA ALA A 66 -4.22 -6.74 9.27
C ALA A 66 -5.04 -7.91 8.72
N CYS A 67 -6.08 -7.62 7.94
CA CYS A 67 -6.79 -8.67 7.21
C CYS A 67 -5.91 -9.26 6.10
N ALA A 68 -6.33 -10.38 5.50
CA ALA A 68 -5.56 -11.05 4.45
C ALA A 68 -5.14 -10.08 3.32
N ARG A 69 -6.06 -9.24 2.84
CA ARG A 69 -5.78 -8.22 1.82
C ARG A 69 -4.71 -7.21 2.24
N GLY A 70 -4.75 -6.75 3.50
CA GLY A 70 -3.75 -5.82 4.00
C GLY A 70 -2.39 -6.46 4.19
N ALA A 71 -2.36 -7.71 4.66
CA ALA A 71 -1.13 -8.46 4.86
C ALA A 71 -0.40 -8.79 3.54
N THR A 72 -1.14 -9.06 2.47
CA THR A 72 -0.58 -9.39 1.14
C THR A 72 -0.34 -8.16 0.26
N MET A 73 -0.65 -6.95 0.72
CA MET A 73 -0.48 -5.73 -0.08
C MET A 73 0.97 -5.48 -0.53
N MET A 74 1.95 -6.08 0.17
CA MET A 74 3.36 -6.08 -0.24
C MET A 74 3.60 -6.73 -1.61
N GLU A 75 2.81 -7.75 -1.99
CA GLU A 75 2.94 -8.42 -3.29
C GLU A 75 2.63 -7.48 -4.47
N SER A 76 1.81 -6.45 -4.24
CA SER A 76 1.52 -5.44 -5.27
C SER A 76 2.72 -4.56 -5.58
N LEU A 77 3.72 -4.48 -4.69
CA LEU A 77 4.94 -3.73 -4.94
C LEU A 77 5.84 -4.44 -5.95
N ASP A 78 5.90 -5.77 -5.90
CA ASP A 78 6.78 -6.58 -6.74
C ASP A 78 6.03 -7.31 -7.87
N SER A 79 4.75 -7.00 -8.06
CA SER A 79 3.93 -7.62 -9.10
C SER A 79 4.54 -7.41 -10.50
N PRO A 80 4.65 -8.46 -11.34
CA PRO A 80 5.13 -8.34 -12.71
C PRO A 80 4.20 -7.49 -13.60
N THR A 81 2.96 -7.26 -13.15
CA THR A 81 1.98 -6.42 -13.86
C THR A 81 1.93 -4.98 -13.32
N ARG A 82 2.81 -4.62 -12.38
CA ARG A 82 2.87 -3.27 -11.81
C ARG A 82 3.26 -2.25 -12.90
N ILE A 83 2.45 -1.22 -13.04
CA ILE A 83 2.73 -0.12 -13.97
C ILE A 83 3.74 0.82 -13.31
N LEU A 84 4.95 0.90 -13.89
CA LEU A 84 6.07 1.69 -13.36
C LEU A 84 6.30 2.99 -14.14
N GLU A 85 5.81 3.07 -15.38
CA GLU A 85 6.06 4.18 -16.29
C GLU A 85 4.74 4.65 -16.90
N PRO A 86 4.63 5.94 -17.28
CA PRO A 86 3.53 6.43 -18.11
C PRO A 86 3.35 5.58 -19.37
N MET A 87 2.10 5.20 -19.66
CA MET A 87 1.76 4.43 -20.85
C MET A 87 0.65 5.12 -21.64
N LYS A 88 0.81 5.12 -22.97
CA LYS A 88 -0.18 5.62 -23.92
C LYS A 88 -0.77 4.47 -24.73
N ARG A 89 -2.09 4.52 -24.93
CA ARG A 89 -2.80 3.55 -25.77
C ARG A 89 -2.41 3.74 -27.23
N VAL A 90 -2.15 2.64 -27.95
CA VAL A 90 -1.80 2.65 -29.40
C VAL A 90 -2.82 1.95 -30.30
N GLY A 91 -3.84 1.30 -29.72
CA GLY A 91 -4.96 0.67 -30.45
C GLY A 91 -6.32 1.23 -30.03
N LYS A 92 -7.40 0.53 -30.43
CA LYS A 92 -8.76 0.86 -29.97
C LYS A 92 -8.90 0.63 -28.46
N ARG A 93 -9.87 1.31 -27.84
CA ARG A 93 -10.15 1.15 -26.40
C ARG A 93 -10.51 -0.31 -26.10
N GLY A 94 -9.80 -0.91 -25.15
CA GLY A 94 -10.01 -2.32 -24.75
C GLY A 94 -9.07 -3.33 -25.43
N GLU A 95 -8.28 -2.95 -26.44
CA GLU A 95 -7.36 -3.88 -27.11
C GLU A 95 -6.12 -4.26 -26.29
N GLY A 96 -5.88 -3.61 -25.14
CA GLY A 96 -4.71 -3.88 -24.30
C GLY A 96 -3.37 -3.47 -24.92
N LYS A 97 -3.36 -2.71 -26.02
CA LYS A 97 -2.13 -2.24 -26.69
C LYS A 97 -1.66 -0.91 -26.13
N TRP A 98 -0.48 -0.93 -25.51
CA TRP A 98 0.14 0.21 -24.84
C TRP A 98 1.58 0.41 -25.29
N GLN A 99 2.01 1.67 -25.36
CA GLN A 99 3.41 2.05 -25.51
C GLN A 99 3.84 2.88 -24.30
N ARG A 100 5.09 2.74 -23.86
CA ARG A 100 5.68 3.61 -22.85
C ARG A 100 5.92 5.00 -23.45
N ILE A 101 5.67 6.04 -22.66
CA ILE A 101 5.94 7.43 -23.02
C ILE A 101 6.70 8.13 -21.89
N SER A 102 7.35 9.25 -22.18
CA SER A 102 7.97 10.05 -21.14
C SER A 102 6.93 10.75 -20.28
N PHE A 103 7.33 11.16 -19.07
CA PHE A 103 6.46 11.90 -18.16
C PHE A 103 6.12 13.29 -18.73
N GLU A 104 7.05 13.94 -19.43
CA GLU A 104 6.87 15.24 -20.09
C GLU A 104 5.82 15.13 -21.20
N GLN A 105 5.86 14.04 -21.99
CA GLN A 105 4.85 13.78 -23.01
C GLN A 105 3.48 13.55 -22.37
N LEU A 106 3.39 12.77 -21.28
CA LEU A 106 2.14 12.55 -20.55
C LEU A 106 1.52 13.88 -20.11
N ILE A 107 2.30 14.75 -19.47
CA ILE A 107 1.83 16.06 -19.00
C ILE A 107 1.31 16.88 -20.18
N LYS A 108 2.13 17.02 -21.24
CA LYS A 108 1.79 17.81 -22.42
C LYS A 108 0.47 17.33 -23.04
N GLU A 109 0.32 16.03 -23.25
CA GLU A 109 -0.87 15.46 -23.85
C GLU A 109 -2.11 15.58 -22.94
N VAL A 110 -1.97 15.44 -21.63
CA VAL A 110 -3.12 15.61 -20.71
C VAL A 110 -3.59 17.06 -20.68
N VAL A 111 -2.67 18.03 -20.70
CA VAL A 111 -2.98 19.46 -20.60
C VAL A 111 -3.46 20.05 -21.93
N GLU A 112 -2.79 19.71 -23.04
CA GLU A 112 -3.05 20.32 -24.36
C GLU A 112 -4.11 19.56 -25.19
N GLY A 113 -4.64 18.44 -24.68
CA GLY A 113 -5.66 17.65 -25.39
C GLY A 113 -5.05 16.72 -26.45
N GLY A 114 -4.17 15.83 -26.01
CA GLY A 114 -3.42 14.88 -26.81
C GLY A 114 -4.28 14.08 -27.79
N ARG A 115 -3.69 13.68 -28.92
CA ARG A 115 -4.43 12.99 -29.99
C ARG A 115 -4.87 11.61 -29.51
N PHE A 116 -6.17 11.45 -29.28
CA PHE A 116 -6.80 10.19 -28.91
C PHE A 116 -7.23 9.41 -30.15
N ILE A 117 -6.76 8.18 -30.26
CA ILE A 117 -7.30 7.17 -31.18
C ILE A 117 -8.58 6.64 -30.54
N TRP A 118 -9.72 7.00 -31.12
CA TRP A 118 -11.04 6.44 -30.77
C TRP A 118 -11.29 5.16 -31.56
#